data_AF-A0A946TV39-F1
#
_entry.id   AF-A0A946TV39-F1
#
_cell.length_a   1.000
_cell.length_b   1.000
_cell.length_c   1.000
_cell.angle_alpha   90.00
_cell.angle_beta   90.00
_cell.angle_gamma   90.00
#
_symmetry.space_group_name_H-M   'P 1'
#
loop_
_entity.id
_entity.type
_entity.pdbx_description
1 polymer ?
#
loop_
_entity_poly.entity_id
_entity_poly.type
_entity_poly.pdbx_seq_one_letter_code
_entity_poly.pdbx_strand_id
1 'polypeptide(L)'
;MTEKTSWDKERKAMQDMHCELTGGDLDACNYRMYEPVSGAGTLSPEGIDKFTDYKGKWEKAYYFVESNEDRMLSACWNNLPELSPLRISGTDQFYMMWTRQTRNRRALAAIDVSCEIIHSIILADHFTETGFEPKSERFAVYKQHVAWLMSGVEPHYIQNWSRDYIKCKNNARNPDQILLEIISVHDVLSANCIDDDCSQIPDATSIRNYICDQNNQRSDDPRLISDALWEEKMRTASMFIPLIF
;
A
#
# COMPACT_ATOMS: atom_id res chain seq x y z
N MET A 1 22.66 -8.69 -15.58
CA MET A 1 22.56 -7.23 -15.45
C MET A 1 21.51 -6.75 -16.45
N THR A 2 20.24 -6.74 -16.08
CA THR A 2 19.15 -6.38 -17.03
C THR A 2 17.89 -5.83 -16.36
N GLU A 3 17.78 -5.82 -15.02
CA GLU A 3 16.55 -5.41 -14.31
C GLU A 3 16.44 -3.90 -14.00
N LYS A 4 17.55 -3.19 -13.74
CA LYS A 4 17.53 -1.73 -13.50
C LYS A 4 16.97 -0.91 -14.67
N THR A 5 17.21 -1.37 -15.89
CA THR A 5 16.76 -0.72 -17.13
C THR A 5 15.25 -0.78 -17.38
N SER A 6 14.50 -1.61 -16.65
CA SER A 6 13.05 -1.74 -16.78
C SER A 6 12.32 -0.65 -15.98
N TRP A 7 12.76 -0.44 -14.73
CA TRP A 7 12.12 0.47 -13.80
C TRP A 7 12.25 1.94 -14.17
N ASP A 8 13.43 2.37 -14.63
CA ASP A 8 13.64 3.76 -15.06
C ASP A 8 12.88 4.08 -16.36
N LYS A 9 12.59 3.06 -17.18
CA LYS A 9 11.74 3.19 -18.36
C LYS A 9 10.27 3.30 -17.99
N GLU A 10 9.78 2.50 -17.05
CA GLU A 10 8.40 2.60 -16.53
C GLU A 10 8.15 3.94 -15.86
N ARG A 11 9.09 4.39 -15.01
CA ARG A 11 8.99 5.68 -14.32
C ARG A 11 8.94 6.85 -15.30
N LYS A 12 9.80 6.84 -16.33
CA LYS A 12 9.83 7.87 -17.35
C LYS A 12 8.56 7.84 -18.21
N ALA A 13 8.09 6.66 -18.60
CA ALA A 13 6.83 6.52 -19.34
C ALA A 13 5.63 7.06 -18.54
N MET A 14 5.60 6.86 -17.23
CA MET A 14 4.56 7.39 -16.35
C MET A 14 4.65 8.92 -16.17
N GLN A 15 5.86 9.47 -16.08
CA GLN A 15 6.07 10.93 -16.07
C GLN A 15 5.65 11.57 -17.39
N ASP A 16 6.06 11.01 -18.52
CA ASP A 16 5.76 11.53 -19.86
C ASP A 16 4.23 11.52 -20.13
N MET A 17 3.55 10.43 -19.75
CA MET A 17 2.10 10.29 -19.90
C MET A 17 1.31 11.23 -18.98
N HIS A 18 1.82 11.51 -17.78
CA HIS A 18 1.24 12.50 -16.87
C HIS A 18 1.35 13.91 -17.44
N CYS A 19 2.54 14.31 -17.90
CA CYS A 19 2.78 15.61 -18.51
C CYS A 19 1.90 15.86 -19.74
N GLU A 20 1.69 14.83 -20.58
CA GLU A 20 0.77 14.91 -21.73
C GLU A 20 -0.70 15.13 -21.33
N LEU A 21 -1.14 14.56 -20.21
CA LEU A 21 -2.54 14.59 -19.78
C LEU A 21 -2.90 15.81 -18.93
N THR A 22 -1.96 16.37 -18.17
CA THR A 22 -2.23 17.46 -17.21
C THR A 22 -1.58 18.79 -17.59
N GLY A 23 -0.63 18.80 -18.53
CA GLY A 23 0.05 20.01 -19.00
C GLY A 23 0.92 20.69 -17.94
N GLY A 24 1.19 20.03 -16.81
CA GLY A 24 2.04 20.51 -15.73
C GLY A 24 3.05 19.45 -15.28
N ASP A 25 4.19 19.90 -14.75
CA ASP A 25 5.10 19.03 -14.01
C ASP A 25 4.45 18.60 -12.68
N LEU A 26 4.79 17.40 -12.21
CA LEU A 26 4.33 16.78 -10.97
C LEU A 26 4.56 17.68 -9.74
N ASP A 27 3.63 18.59 -9.45
CA ASP A 27 3.60 19.33 -8.18
C ASP A 27 3.00 18.45 -7.08
N ALA A 28 3.91 17.75 -6.39
CA ALA A 28 4.06 17.68 -4.93
C ALA A 28 2.85 17.33 -4.02
N CYS A 29 1.75 16.77 -4.50
CA CYS A 29 0.70 16.25 -3.63
C CYS A 29 0.52 14.73 -3.77
N ASN A 30 1.14 14.04 -2.80
CA ASN A 30 0.95 12.65 -2.36
C ASN A 30 1.64 11.54 -3.16
N TYR A 31 2.50 10.82 -2.44
CA TYR A 31 3.19 9.57 -2.80
C TYR A 31 4.56 9.70 -3.50
N ARG A 32 5.51 10.40 -2.86
CA ARG A 32 6.93 10.03 -2.99
C ARG A 32 7.19 8.81 -2.11
N MET A 33 7.42 7.65 -2.71
CA MET A 33 8.15 6.59 -2.03
C MET A 33 9.64 6.84 -2.24
N TYR A 34 10.35 7.07 -1.15
CA TYR A 34 11.78 7.32 -1.09
C TYR A 34 12.58 6.36 -1.97
N GLU A 35 13.35 6.91 -2.91
CA GLU A 35 14.50 6.17 -3.42
C GLU A 35 15.56 6.12 -2.31
N PRO A 36 16.31 5.01 -2.16
CA PRO A 36 17.50 5.02 -1.32
C PRO A 36 18.45 6.07 -1.86
N VAL A 37 18.64 7.11 -1.06
CA VAL A 37 19.56 8.22 -1.25
C VAL A 37 20.89 7.71 -1.80
N SER A 38 21.29 8.24 -2.96
CA SER A 38 22.64 8.07 -3.51
C SER A 38 23.59 9.03 -2.80
N GLY A 39 23.74 8.87 -1.49
CA GLY A 39 24.51 9.77 -0.63
C GLY A 39 26.01 9.55 -0.80
N ALA A 40 26.65 10.29 -1.70
CA ALA A 40 28.09 10.46 -1.75
C ALA A 40 28.56 11.73 -1.00
N GLY A 41 27.85 12.13 0.05
CA GLY A 41 28.37 13.06 1.04
C GLY A 41 29.30 12.32 2.00
N THR A 42 30.50 12.86 2.26
CA THR A 42 31.51 12.22 3.13
C THR A 42 31.01 12.11 4.58
N LEU A 43 30.34 11.00 4.88
CA LEU A 43 29.99 10.56 6.22
C LEU A 43 31.28 10.13 6.96
N SER A 44 31.32 10.33 8.28
CA SER A 44 32.38 9.74 9.12
C SER A 44 32.34 8.21 9.05
N PRO A 45 33.43 7.48 9.31
CA PRO A 45 33.43 6.01 9.25
C PRO A 45 32.31 5.35 10.08
N GLU A 46 32.08 5.84 11.30
CA GLU A 46 30.98 5.39 12.17
C GLU A 46 29.59 5.77 11.62
N GLY A 47 29.50 6.90 10.90
CA GLY A 47 28.31 7.34 10.18
C GLY A 47 28.04 6.49 8.94
N ILE A 48 29.08 6.02 8.24
CA ILE A 48 29.00 5.13 7.08
C ILE A 48 28.45 3.76 7.51
N ASP A 49 28.94 3.20 8.61
CA ASP A 49 28.49 1.89 9.10
C ASP A 49 27.02 1.93 9.56
N LYS A 50 26.63 2.95 10.34
CA LYS A 50 25.24 3.15 10.76
C LYS A 50 24.31 3.41 9.57
N PHE A 51 24.73 4.20 8.59
CA PHE A 51 23.97 4.47 7.37
C PHE A 51 23.79 3.20 6.53
N THR A 52 24.82 2.36 6.43
CA THR A 52 24.78 1.11 5.66
C THR A 52 23.86 0.07 6.31
N ASP A 53 23.92 -0.11 7.63
CA ASP A 53 23.00 -1.00 8.36
C ASP A 53 21.54 -0.52 8.22
N TYR A 54 21.33 0.78 8.38
CA TYR A 54 20.03 1.41 8.24
C TYR A 54 19.44 1.22 6.83
N LYS A 55 20.21 1.55 5.78
CA LYS A 55 19.80 1.37 4.38
C LYS A 55 19.44 -0.09 4.11
N GLY A 56 20.23 -1.03 4.62
CA GLY A 56 19.94 -2.46 4.48
C GLY A 56 18.64 -2.89 5.19
N LYS A 57 18.33 -2.33 6.36
CA LYS A 57 17.05 -2.59 7.06
C LYS A 57 15.85 -1.99 6.32
N TRP A 58 16.00 -0.77 5.81
CA TRP A 58 14.98 -0.11 5.01
C TRP A 58 14.67 -0.88 3.72
N GLU A 59 15.69 -1.25 2.94
CA GLU A 59 15.53 -2.05 1.72
C GLU A 59 14.84 -3.40 2.01
N LYS A 60 15.19 -4.06 3.13
CA LYS A 60 14.51 -5.28 3.57
C LYS A 60 13.05 -5.06 3.92
N ALA A 61 12.72 -3.99 4.65
CA ALA A 61 11.35 -3.66 5.01
C ALA A 61 10.51 -3.36 3.76
N TYR A 62 11.09 -2.65 2.80
CA TYR A 62 10.49 -2.39 1.49
C TYR A 62 10.19 -3.68 0.74
N TYR A 63 11.20 -4.52 0.59
CA TYR A 63 11.07 -5.79 -0.11
C TYR A 63 10.01 -6.70 0.54
N PHE A 64 9.91 -6.69 1.88
CA PHE A 64 8.88 -7.46 2.57
C PHE A 64 7.46 -7.00 2.22
N VAL A 65 7.22 -5.70 2.16
CA VAL A 65 5.92 -5.14 1.74
C VAL A 65 5.63 -5.51 0.28
N GLU A 66 6.59 -5.30 -0.62
CA GLU A 66 6.46 -5.63 -2.05
C GLU A 66 6.15 -7.11 -2.27
N SER A 67 6.88 -8.00 -1.59
CA SER A 67 6.65 -9.43 -1.70
C SER A 67 5.25 -9.85 -1.23
N ASN A 68 4.69 -9.18 -0.23
CA ASN A 68 3.31 -9.46 0.22
C ASN A 68 2.28 -8.97 -0.80
N GLU A 69 2.48 -7.78 -1.37
CA GLU A 69 1.61 -7.22 -2.40
C GLU A 69 1.61 -8.08 -3.68
N ASP A 70 2.79 -8.46 -4.16
CA ASP A 70 2.95 -9.33 -5.32
C ASP A 70 2.27 -10.69 -5.11
N ARG A 71 2.35 -11.24 -3.89
CA ARG A 71 1.63 -12.46 -3.52
C ARG A 71 0.11 -12.27 -3.66
N MET A 72 -0.44 -11.14 -3.21
CA MET A 72 -1.87 -10.85 -3.31
C MET A 72 -2.30 -10.61 -4.76
N LEU A 73 -1.55 -9.81 -5.52
CA LEU A 73 -1.81 -9.55 -6.94
C LEU A 73 -1.77 -10.83 -7.75
N SER A 74 -0.76 -11.66 -7.53
CA SER A 74 -0.62 -12.96 -8.20
C SER A 74 -1.75 -13.91 -7.84
N ALA A 75 -2.12 -14.01 -6.56
CA ALA A 75 -3.25 -14.83 -6.13
C ALA A 75 -4.56 -14.35 -6.78
N CYS A 76 -4.79 -13.04 -6.81
CA CYS A 76 -5.95 -12.45 -7.46
C CYS A 76 -5.97 -12.77 -8.96
N TRP A 77 -4.89 -12.41 -9.67
CA TRP A 77 -4.73 -12.59 -11.10
C TRP A 77 -4.97 -14.02 -11.56
N ASN A 78 -4.41 -15.00 -10.84
CA ASN A 78 -4.52 -16.42 -11.17
C ASN A 78 -5.90 -17.01 -10.89
N ASN A 79 -6.74 -16.32 -10.11
CA ASN A 79 -8.13 -16.73 -9.86
C ASN A 79 -9.13 -15.98 -10.76
N LEU A 80 -8.70 -15.01 -11.57
CA LEU A 80 -9.56 -14.34 -12.54
C LEU A 80 -9.85 -15.25 -13.74
N PRO A 81 -11.13 -15.46 -14.12
CA PRO A 81 -11.48 -16.18 -15.34
C PRO A 81 -10.96 -15.49 -16.59
N GLU A 82 -10.65 -16.25 -17.64
CA GLU A 82 -10.10 -15.71 -18.90
C GLU A 82 -10.96 -14.61 -19.53
N LEU A 83 -12.28 -14.76 -19.43
CA LEU A 83 -13.27 -13.81 -19.97
C LEU A 83 -13.56 -12.62 -19.05
N SER A 84 -12.93 -12.56 -17.87
CA SER A 84 -13.11 -11.43 -16.95
C SER A 84 -12.59 -10.13 -17.59
N PRO A 85 -13.33 -9.01 -17.50
CA PRO A 85 -12.81 -7.71 -17.94
C PRO A 85 -11.50 -7.29 -17.27
N LEU A 86 -11.25 -7.75 -16.04
CA LEU A 86 -9.97 -7.54 -15.33
C LEU A 86 -8.81 -8.36 -15.92
N ARG A 87 -9.13 -9.46 -16.62
CA ARG A 87 -8.16 -10.40 -17.21
C ARG A 87 -7.85 -10.08 -18.66
N ILE A 88 -8.85 -9.61 -19.41
CA ILE A 88 -8.76 -9.31 -20.85
C ILE A 88 -7.70 -8.24 -21.15
N SER A 89 -7.46 -7.30 -20.23
CA SER A 89 -6.45 -6.25 -20.39
C SER A 89 -5.00 -6.77 -20.36
N GLY A 90 -4.78 -8.03 -19.98
CA GLY A 90 -3.44 -8.59 -19.82
C GLY A 90 -2.83 -8.35 -18.44
N THR A 91 -1.77 -9.11 -18.14
CA THR A 91 -1.03 -9.07 -16.87
C THR A 91 -0.54 -7.67 -16.55
N ASP A 92 0.10 -7.04 -17.51
CA ASP A 92 0.87 -5.82 -17.27
C ASP A 92 -0.07 -4.69 -16.87
N GLN A 93 -1.19 -4.54 -17.59
CA GLN A 93 -2.22 -3.56 -17.26
C GLN A 93 -2.87 -3.84 -15.90
N PHE A 94 -3.11 -5.11 -15.56
CA PHE A 94 -3.68 -5.48 -14.26
C PHE A 94 -2.76 -5.08 -13.10
N TYR A 95 -1.48 -5.44 -13.20
CA TYR A 95 -0.50 -5.06 -12.18
C TYR A 95 -0.36 -3.54 -12.12
N MET A 96 -0.24 -2.85 -13.26
CA MET A 96 -0.17 -1.38 -13.35
C MET A 96 -1.36 -0.68 -12.67
N MET A 97 -2.58 -1.19 -12.85
CA MET A 97 -3.79 -0.59 -12.27
C MET A 97 -3.80 -0.67 -10.74
N TRP A 98 -3.45 -1.82 -10.16
CA TRP A 98 -3.50 -2.07 -8.71
C TRP A 98 -2.11 -2.07 -8.02
N THR A 99 -1.10 -1.44 -8.65
CA THR A 99 0.25 -1.35 -8.08
C THR A 99 0.29 -0.69 -6.71
N ARG A 100 1.44 -0.89 -6.07
CA ARG A 100 1.96 -0.18 -4.90
C ARG A 100 1.69 1.33 -4.85
N GLN A 101 1.70 2.04 -5.97
CA GLN A 101 1.52 3.51 -6.00
C GLN A 101 0.06 3.93 -6.02
N THR A 102 -0.83 3.10 -6.54
CA THR A 102 -2.24 3.44 -6.72
C THR A 102 -3.12 2.86 -5.61
N ARG A 103 -2.63 1.84 -4.88
CA ARG A 103 -3.37 1.15 -3.82
C ARG A 103 -3.53 2.00 -2.57
N ASN A 104 -4.77 2.05 -2.07
CA ASN A 104 -5.05 2.55 -0.73
C ASN A 104 -4.74 1.47 0.32
N ARG A 105 -3.53 1.52 0.89
CA ARG A 105 -3.07 0.57 1.93
C ARG A 105 -3.94 0.57 3.19
N ARG A 106 -4.51 1.71 3.58
CA ARG A 106 -5.46 1.78 4.72
C ARG A 106 -6.75 1.03 4.41
N ALA A 107 -7.31 1.24 3.23
CA ALA A 107 -8.53 0.54 2.82
C ALA A 107 -8.30 -0.97 2.70
N LEU A 108 -7.14 -1.40 2.21
CA LEU A 108 -6.81 -2.83 2.18
C LEU A 108 -6.68 -3.40 3.61
N ALA A 109 -5.94 -2.74 4.49
CA ALA A 109 -5.80 -3.15 5.89
C ALA A 109 -7.15 -3.17 6.64
N ALA A 110 -8.09 -2.30 6.28
CA ALA A 110 -9.43 -2.29 6.85
C ALA A 110 -10.26 -3.52 6.47
N ILE A 111 -10.02 -4.11 5.29
CA ILE A 111 -10.84 -5.22 4.78
C ILE A 111 -10.16 -6.59 4.81
N ASP A 112 -8.84 -6.64 4.89
CA ASP A 112 -8.06 -7.88 4.83
C ASP A 112 -6.70 -7.72 5.53
N VAL A 113 -6.74 -7.74 6.87
CA VAL A 113 -5.51 -7.65 7.70
C VAL A 113 -4.55 -8.81 7.50
N SER A 114 -5.00 -10.01 7.11
CA SER A 114 -4.12 -11.16 6.90
C SER A 114 -3.58 -11.27 5.48
N CYS A 115 -4.06 -10.43 4.55
CA CYS A 115 -3.71 -10.50 3.13
C CYS A 115 -3.98 -11.90 2.54
N GLU A 116 -5.10 -12.51 2.93
CA GLU A 116 -5.50 -13.87 2.53
C GLU A 116 -6.75 -13.92 1.66
N ILE A 117 -7.49 -12.82 1.54
CA ILE A 117 -8.69 -12.75 0.71
C ILE A 117 -8.26 -12.50 -0.74
N ILE A 118 -8.55 -13.45 -1.63
CA ILE A 118 -8.10 -13.45 -3.03
C ILE A 118 -8.43 -12.14 -3.77
N HIS A 119 -9.64 -11.62 -3.55
CA HIS A 119 -10.14 -10.43 -4.27
C HIS A 119 -9.97 -9.11 -3.48
N SER A 120 -9.35 -9.12 -2.28
CA SER A 120 -9.29 -7.93 -1.43
C SER A 120 -8.57 -6.76 -2.09
N ILE A 121 -7.52 -7.02 -2.88
CA ILE A 121 -6.76 -5.96 -3.54
C ILE A 121 -7.59 -5.12 -4.52
N ILE A 122 -8.60 -5.72 -5.17
CA ILE A 122 -9.54 -5.02 -6.05
C ILE A 122 -10.70 -4.42 -5.24
N LEU A 123 -11.16 -5.15 -4.22
CA LEU A 123 -12.28 -4.73 -3.37
C LEU A 123 -11.92 -3.59 -2.41
N ALA A 124 -10.64 -3.36 -2.11
CA ALA A 124 -10.18 -2.29 -1.22
C ALA A 124 -10.70 -0.92 -1.66
N ASP A 125 -10.64 -0.62 -2.95
CA ASP A 125 -11.12 0.65 -3.51
C ASP A 125 -12.63 0.85 -3.32
N HIS A 126 -13.40 -0.24 -3.20
CA HIS A 126 -14.84 -0.17 -2.98
C HIS A 126 -15.21 0.23 -1.54
N PHE A 127 -14.39 -0.15 -0.55
CA PHE A 127 -14.65 0.04 0.87
C PHE A 127 -13.81 1.17 1.49
N THR A 128 -13.25 2.06 0.66
CA THR A 128 -12.61 3.30 1.14
C THR A 128 -13.66 4.22 1.80
N GLU A 129 -13.21 5.16 2.63
CA GLU A 129 -14.09 6.16 3.27
C GLU A 129 -14.87 7.00 2.24
N THR A 130 -14.28 7.27 1.08
CA THR A 130 -14.89 8.05 -0.02
C THR A 130 -15.57 7.18 -1.08
N GLY A 131 -15.50 5.86 -0.94
CA GLY A 131 -15.84 4.92 -2.00
C GLY A 131 -14.87 4.95 -3.20
N PHE A 132 -15.15 4.10 -4.17
CA PHE A 132 -14.32 3.95 -5.36
C PHE A 132 -14.44 5.20 -6.24
N GLU A 133 -13.32 5.89 -6.49
CA GLU A 133 -13.25 7.10 -7.31
C GLU A 133 -13.88 6.89 -8.70
N PRO A 134 -15.06 7.49 -8.98
CA PRO A 134 -15.84 7.16 -10.17
C PRO A 134 -15.18 7.57 -11.49
N LYS A 135 -14.23 8.51 -11.45
CA LYS A 135 -13.49 8.97 -12.64
C LYS A 135 -12.20 8.20 -12.90
N SER A 136 -11.81 7.30 -12.00
CA SER A 136 -10.59 6.51 -12.18
C SER A 136 -10.73 5.44 -13.26
N GLU A 137 -9.67 5.17 -14.00
CA GLU A 137 -9.64 4.08 -14.98
C GLU A 137 -9.93 2.73 -14.33
N ARG A 138 -9.40 2.52 -13.11
CA ARG A 138 -9.69 1.37 -12.26
C ARG A 138 -11.18 1.16 -12.04
N PHE A 139 -11.92 2.23 -11.76
CA PHE A 139 -13.36 2.14 -11.56
C PHE A 139 -14.09 1.74 -12.84
N ALA A 140 -13.66 2.24 -13.99
CA ALA A 140 -14.25 1.85 -15.28
C ALA A 140 -14.11 0.35 -15.54
N VAL A 141 -12.92 -0.22 -15.30
CA VAL A 141 -12.66 -1.66 -15.46
C VAL A 141 -13.39 -2.47 -14.39
N TYR A 142 -13.38 -2.03 -13.13
CA TYR A 142 -14.12 -2.66 -12.06
C TYR A 142 -15.63 -2.73 -12.36
N LYS A 143 -16.20 -1.63 -12.85
CA LYS A 143 -17.61 -1.55 -13.24
C LYS A 143 -17.95 -2.53 -14.36
N GLN A 144 -17.08 -2.66 -15.37
CA GLN A 144 -17.25 -3.67 -16.42
C GLN A 144 -17.19 -5.08 -15.85
N HIS A 145 -16.27 -5.36 -14.92
CA HIS A 145 -16.18 -6.65 -14.24
C HIS A 145 -17.45 -6.99 -13.46
N VAL A 146 -18.02 -6.03 -12.71
CA VAL A 146 -19.28 -6.24 -11.98
C VAL A 146 -20.45 -6.45 -12.94
N ALA A 147 -20.55 -5.69 -14.03
CA ALA A 147 -21.59 -5.90 -15.03
C ALA A 147 -21.47 -7.29 -15.68
N TRP A 148 -20.24 -7.72 -15.95
CA TRP A 148 -19.93 -9.04 -16.45
C TRP A 148 -20.36 -10.13 -15.46
N LEU A 149 -19.99 -10.04 -14.18
CA LEU A 149 -20.45 -10.96 -13.12
C LEU A 149 -21.97 -11.13 -13.11
N MET A 150 -22.71 -10.02 -13.24
CA MET A 150 -24.18 -10.00 -13.22
C MET A 150 -24.83 -10.58 -14.49
N SER A 151 -24.07 -10.74 -15.58
CA SER A 151 -24.58 -11.30 -16.83
C SER A 151 -24.72 -12.83 -16.82
N GLY A 152 -24.36 -13.50 -15.72
CA GLY A 152 -24.49 -14.95 -15.57
C GLY A 152 -23.23 -15.71 -15.94
N VAL A 153 -22.09 -15.32 -15.33
CA VAL A 153 -20.80 -16.00 -15.51
C VAL A 153 -20.76 -17.34 -14.79
N GLU A 154 -19.61 -18.04 -14.87
CA GLU A 154 -19.41 -19.33 -14.21
C GLU A 154 -19.84 -19.29 -12.73
N PRO A 155 -20.81 -20.13 -12.31
CA PRO A 155 -21.39 -20.08 -10.97
C PRO A 155 -20.36 -20.18 -9.84
N HIS A 156 -19.30 -20.97 -10.06
CA HIS A 156 -18.23 -21.15 -9.09
C HIS A 156 -17.47 -19.84 -8.81
N TYR A 157 -17.16 -19.05 -9.84
CA TYR A 157 -16.47 -17.77 -9.66
C TYR A 157 -17.36 -16.76 -8.93
N ILE A 158 -18.65 -16.67 -9.28
CA ILE A 158 -19.62 -15.78 -8.60
C ILE A 158 -19.69 -16.11 -7.11
N GLN A 159 -19.72 -17.39 -6.74
CA GLN A 159 -19.74 -17.83 -5.34
C GLN A 159 -18.48 -17.38 -4.59
N ASN A 160 -17.30 -17.58 -5.19
CA ASN A 160 -16.03 -17.15 -4.59
C ASN A 160 -15.96 -15.62 -4.42
N TRP A 161 -16.31 -14.88 -5.48
CA TRP A 161 -16.36 -13.41 -5.44
C TRP A 161 -17.33 -12.91 -4.37
N SER A 162 -18.55 -13.46 -4.31
CA SER A 162 -19.57 -13.06 -3.34
C SER A 162 -19.14 -13.34 -1.90
N ARG A 163 -18.50 -14.50 -1.66
CA ARG A 163 -17.94 -14.84 -0.34
C ARG A 163 -16.88 -13.82 0.08
N ASP A 164 -15.95 -13.51 -0.80
CA ASP A 164 -14.84 -12.61 -0.52
C ASP A 164 -15.36 -11.17 -0.32
N TYR A 165 -16.31 -10.73 -1.14
CA TYR A 165 -17.02 -9.45 -0.96
C TYR A 165 -17.67 -9.33 0.42
N ILE A 166 -18.39 -10.36 0.88
CA ILE A 166 -19.05 -10.36 2.19
C ILE A 166 -18.01 -10.29 3.32
N LYS A 167 -16.90 -11.04 3.22
CA LYS A 167 -15.79 -10.98 4.19
C LYS A 167 -15.22 -9.57 4.27
N CYS A 168 -14.84 -8.98 3.13
CA CYS A 168 -14.31 -7.63 3.06
C CYS A 168 -15.29 -6.60 3.65
N LYS A 169 -16.58 -6.70 3.30
CA LYS A 169 -17.63 -5.82 3.83
C LYS A 169 -17.78 -5.92 5.34
N ASN A 170 -17.69 -7.13 5.90
CA ASN A 170 -17.80 -7.33 7.34
C ASN A 170 -16.58 -6.76 8.07
N ASN A 171 -15.38 -6.95 7.52
CA ASN A 171 -14.15 -6.39 8.06
C ASN A 171 -14.18 -4.85 8.01
N ALA A 172 -14.62 -4.27 6.88
CA ALA A 172 -14.76 -2.83 6.70
C ALA A 172 -15.71 -2.15 7.71
N ARG A 173 -16.68 -2.90 8.27
CA ARG A 173 -17.64 -2.36 9.25
C ARG A 173 -17.04 -2.15 10.63
N ASN A 174 -16.03 -2.94 11.00
CA ASN A 174 -15.36 -2.83 12.28
C ASN A 174 -13.85 -3.06 12.10
N PRO A 175 -13.16 -2.15 11.40
CA PRO A 175 -11.76 -2.33 11.11
C PRO A 175 -10.92 -2.07 12.36
N ASP A 176 -9.72 -2.65 12.38
CA ASP A 176 -8.75 -2.44 13.45
C ASP A 176 -8.25 -1.00 13.45
N GLN A 177 -8.86 -0.16 14.29
CA GLN A 177 -8.58 1.28 14.33
C GLN A 177 -7.13 1.59 14.73
N ILE A 178 -6.51 0.75 15.57
CA ILE A 178 -5.12 0.96 15.99
C ILE A 178 -4.19 0.70 14.81
N LEU A 179 -4.42 -0.38 14.06
CA LEU A 179 -3.67 -0.66 12.84
C LEU A 179 -3.81 0.47 11.80
N LEU A 180 -5.02 0.95 11.57
CA LEU A 180 -5.27 2.05 10.63
C LEU A 180 -4.60 3.35 11.08
N GLU A 181 -4.55 3.62 12.38
CA GLU A 181 -3.85 4.76 12.95
C GLU A 181 -2.33 4.66 12.76
N ILE A 182 -1.73 3.49 13.00
CA ILE A 182 -0.31 3.22 12.72
C ILE A 182 0.03 3.52 11.26
N ILE A 183 -0.76 3.00 10.32
CA ILE A 183 -0.56 3.24 8.89
C ILE A 183 -0.70 4.74 8.56
N SER A 184 -1.69 5.41 9.15
CA SER A 184 -1.90 6.85 8.93
C SER A 184 -0.75 7.70 9.43
N VAL A 185 -0.24 7.39 10.62
CA VAL A 185 0.88 8.11 11.23
C VAL A 185 2.17 7.85 10.46
N HIS A 186 2.40 6.60 10.03
CA HIS A 186 3.50 6.31 9.11
C HIS A 186 3.42 7.19 7.86
N ASP A 187 2.24 7.34 7.25
CA ASP A 187 2.06 8.14 6.04
C ASP A 187 2.31 9.63 6.28
N VAL A 188 1.87 10.16 7.43
CA VAL A 188 2.13 11.54 7.85
C VAL A 188 3.61 11.77 8.11
N LEU A 189 4.26 10.91 8.90
CA LEU A 189 5.68 11.06 9.22
C LEU A 189 6.52 10.89 7.96
N SER A 190 6.18 9.92 7.11
CA SER A 190 6.81 9.71 5.80
C SER A 190 6.57 10.84 4.81
N ALA A 191 5.56 11.70 4.98
CA ALA A 191 5.39 12.86 4.10
C ALA A 191 6.35 14.02 4.47
N ASN A 192 6.89 13.99 5.68
CA ASN A 192 7.70 15.07 6.26
C ASN A 192 9.20 14.75 6.32
N CYS A 193 9.65 13.56 5.90
CA CYS A 193 11.08 13.28 5.87
C CYS A 193 11.75 14.08 4.75
N ILE A 194 12.92 14.62 5.06
CA ILE A 194 13.80 15.26 4.09
C ILE A 194 14.53 14.16 3.31
N ASP A 195 14.51 14.26 1.97
CA ASP A 195 15.35 13.45 1.09
C ASP A 195 16.81 13.58 1.59
N ASP A 196 17.41 12.46 2.01
CA ASP A 196 18.78 12.34 2.56
C ASP A 196 18.93 12.23 4.09
N ASP A 197 17.87 12.37 4.88
CA ASP A 197 17.93 12.15 6.34
C ASP A 197 17.24 10.83 6.75
N CYS A 198 18.02 9.75 6.78
CA CYS A 198 17.59 8.45 7.24
C CYS A 198 17.06 8.44 8.69
N SER A 199 17.40 9.43 9.52
CA SER A 199 16.89 9.51 10.89
C SER A 199 15.43 9.99 10.98
N GLN A 200 14.88 10.51 9.89
CA GLN A 200 13.51 11.02 9.83
C GLN A 200 12.49 10.01 9.31
N ILE A 201 12.96 8.90 8.74
CA ILE A 201 12.08 7.84 8.26
C ILE A 201 11.40 7.16 9.46
N PRO A 202 10.09 6.89 9.40
CA PRO A 202 9.35 6.42 10.58
C PRO A 202 9.74 5.00 10.97
N ASP A 203 10.05 4.80 12.24
CA ASP A 203 10.22 3.48 12.85
C ASP A 203 9.06 3.17 13.82
N ALA A 204 9.04 1.94 14.35
CA ALA A 204 7.99 1.52 15.28
C ALA A 204 7.91 2.40 16.54
N THR A 205 9.05 2.95 17.00
CA THR A 205 9.14 3.79 18.19
C THR A 205 8.62 5.20 17.90
N SER A 206 9.01 5.81 16.78
CA SER A 206 8.58 7.14 16.38
C SER A 206 7.08 7.19 16.13
N ILE A 207 6.51 6.15 15.51
CA ILE A 207 5.06 6.04 15.31
C ILE A 207 4.33 5.91 16.65
N ARG A 208 4.84 5.08 17.57
CA ARG A 208 4.28 4.94 18.93
C ARG A 208 4.24 6.27 19.66
N ASN A 209 5.37 6.97 19.70
CA ASN A 209 5.50 8.24 20.39
C ASN A 209 4.54 9.28 19.80
N TYR A 210 4.44 9.37 18.46
CA TYR A 210 3.52 10.30 17.81
C TYR A 210 2.06 10.04 18.19
N ILE A 211 1.63 8.77 18.22
CA ILE A 211 0.27 8.39 18.62
C ILE A 211 0.02 8.72 20.11
N CYS A 212 0.98 8.40 20.99
CA CYS A 212 0.90 8.73 22.41
C CYS A 212 0.81 10.25 22.64
N ASP A 213 1.64 11.04 21.96
CA ASP A 213 1.67 12.50 22.09
C ASP A 213 0.38 13.15 21.59
N GLN A 214 -0.18 12.68 20.47
CA GLN A 214 -1.48 13.14 19.97
C GLN A 214 -2.63 12.79 20.93
N ASN A 215 -2.60 11.61 21.54
CA ASN A 215 -3.63 11.19 22.50
C ASN A 215 -3.55 11.98 23.81
N ASN A 216 -2.33 12.28 24.29
CA ASN A 216 -2.11 13.16 25.45
C ASN A 216 -2.67 14.57 25.22
N GLN A 217 -2.68 15.06 23.97
CA GLN A 217 -3.28 16.34 23.59
C GLN A 217 -4.81 16.27 23.46
N ARG A 218 -5.39 15.09 23.18
CA ARG A 218 -6.84 14.89 22.93
C ARG A 218 -7.67 14.60 24.18
N SER A 219 -7.06 14.53 25.37
CA SER A 219 -7.70 14.51 26.70
C SER A 219 -8.72 13.39 27.00
N ASP A 220 -9.11 12.55 26.06
CA ASP A 220 -10.03 11.44 26.32
C ASP A 220 -9.34 10.09 26.11
N ASP A 221 -8.89 9.54 27.24
CA ASP A 221 -8.43 8.17 27.45
C ASP A 221 -7.17 7.75 26.66
N PRO A 222 -5.96 7.76 27.28
CA PRO A 222 -4.82 7.10 26.68
C PRO A 222 -5.16 5.62 26.64
N ARG A 223 -5.46 5.08 25.46
CA ARG A 223 -5.52 3.62 25.28
C ARG A 223 -4.16 3.07 25.68
N LEU A 224 -4.03 2.64 26.93
CA LEU A 224 -2.87 1.94 27.48
C LEU A 224 -2.90 0.54 26.87
N ILE A 225 -2.46 0.49 25.62
CA ILE A 225 -2.22 -0.73 24.87
C ILE A 225 -0.98 -1.37 25.49
N SER A 226 -1.05 -2.66 25.81
CA SER A 226 0.11 -3.40 26.30
C SER A 226 1.22 -3.44 25.24
N ASP A 227 2.48 -3.52 25.65
CA ASP A 227 3.60 -3.64 24.72
C ASP A 227 3.41 -4.82 23.75
N ALA A 228 2.90 -5.94 24.23
CA ALA A 228 2.59 -7.12 23.42
C ALA A 228 1.57 -6.84 22.31
N LEU A 229 0.49 -6.11 22.62
CA LEU A 229 -0.50 -5.73 21.62
C LEU A 229 0.09 -4.70 20.64
N TRP A 230 0.98 -3.83 21.09
CA TRP A 230 1.68 -2.88 20.20
C TRP A 230 2.59 -3.60 19.19
N GLU A 231 3.39 -4.55 19.66
CA GLU A 231 4.24 -5.40 18.82
C GLU A 231 3.41 -6.19 17.79
N GLU A 232 2.26 -6.73 18.19
CA GLU A 232 1.33 -7.41 17.28
C GLU A 232 0.83 -6.46 16.17
N LYS A 233 0.41 -5.24 16.53
CA LYS A 233 -0.09 -4.27 15.55
C LYS A 233 1.01 -3.77 14.62
N MET A 234 2.22 -3.53 15.12
CA MET A 234 3.36 -3.15 14.29
C MET A 234 3.76 -4.26 13.31
N ARG A 235 3.78 -5.51 13.78
CA ARG A 235 4.02 -6.66 12.90
C ARG A 235 2.94 -6.76 11.83
N THR A 236 1.68 -6.55 12.19
CA THR A 236 0.57 -6.56 11.23
C THR A 236 0.70 -5.41 10.23
N ALA A 237 1.04 -4.21 10.69
CA ALA A 237 1.25 -3.03 9.86
C ALA A 237 2.41 -3.20 8.87
N SER A 238 3.44 -3.98 9.21
CA SER A 238 4.58 -4.25 8.33
C SER A 238 4.20 -4.96 7.02
N MET A 239 2.99 -5.52 6.91
CA MET A 239 2.45 -6.04 5.64
C MET A 239 1.96 -4.94 4.68
N PHE A 240 1.78 -3.71 5.17
CA PHE A 240 1.18 -2.59 4.44
C PHE A 240 2.11 -1.38 4.32
N ILE A 241 3.05 -1.23 5.25
CA ILE A 241 4.02 -0.13 5.32
C ILE A 241 5.41 -0.67 5.65
N PRO A 242 6.48 -0.07 5.11
CA PRO A 242 7.84 -0.44 5.45
C PRO A 242 8.15 -0.01 6.88
N LEU A 243 8.43 -0.96 7.76
CA LEU A 243 8.79 -0.70 9.15
C LEU A 243 10.17 -1.26 9.48
N ILE A 244 10.97 -0.43 10.14
CA ILE A 244 12.23 -0.84 10.75
C ILE A 244 11.97 -1.11 12.24
N PHE A 245 12.40 -2.29 12.71
CA PHE A 245 12.34 -2.72 14.11
C PHE A 245 13.72 -2.62 14.77
#